data_AF-A0A949L9J9-F1
#
_entry.id   AF-A0A949L9J9-F1
#
_cell.length_a   1.000
_cell.length_b   1.000
_cell.length_c   1.000
_cell.angle_alpha   90.00
_cell.angle_beta   90.00
_cell.angle_gamma   90.00
#
_symmetry.space_group_name_H-M   'P 1'
#
loop_
_entity.id
_entity.type
_entity.pdbx_description
1 polymer ?
#
loop_
_entity_poly.entity_id
_entity_poly.type
_entity_poly.pdbx_seq_one_letter_code
_entity_poly.pdbx_strand_id
1 'polypeptide(L)' 'MKYIMFEDFSGAPTPIIFSNRIDHADMREQMPYTRALSAGYVSLRPDGFYCYGNSKSLDLKAEPTDAAIIAAKFDDPES' A
#
# COMPACT_ATOMS: atom_id res chain seq x y z
N MET A 1 1.24 1.13 -10.45
CA MET A 1 0.25 0.31 -9.72
C MET A 1 -0.31 1.16 -8.58
N LYS A 2 -1.44 0.78 -8.02
CA LYS A 2 -1.95 1.37 -6.79
C LYS A 2 -1.54 0.50 -5.61
N TYR A 3 -1.52 1.06 -4.42
CA TYR A 3 -1.40 0.29 -3.19
C TYR A 3 -2.27 0.88 -2.09
N ILE A 4 -2.59 0.03 -1.11
CA ILE A 4 -3.07 0.41 0.21
C ILE A 4 -2.16 -0.27 1.21
N MET A 5 -1.65 0.49 2.18
CA MET A 5 -0.98 -0.05 3.34
C MET A 5 -2.04 -0.36 4.40
N PHE A 6 -2.11 -1.61 4.82
CA PHE A 6 -3.01 -2.05 5.88
C PHE A 6 -2.25 -2.29 7.17
N GLU A 7 -2.95 -2.23 8.29
CA GLU A 7 -2.52 -2.86 9.53
C GLU A 7 -3.06 -4.29 9.56
N ASP A 8 -2.16 -5.27 9.66
CA ASP A 8 -2.55 -6.66 9.81
C ASP A 8 -2.99 -6.99 11.25
N PHE A 9 -3.32 -8.26 11.50
CA PHE A 9 -3.81 -8.71 12.80
C PHE A 9 -2.76 -8.65 13.93
N SER A 10 -1.47 -8.53 13.58
CA SER A 10 -0.37 -8.33 14.52
C SER A 10 -0.05 -6.85 14.78
N GLY A 11 -0.69 -5.93 14.05
CA GLY A 11 -0.40 -4.50 14.07
C GLY A 11 0.70 -4.09 13.09
N ALA A 12 1.20 -5.01 12.25
CA ALA A 12 2.27 -4.71 11.31
C ALA A 12 1.72 -4.12 10.00
N PRO A 13 2.46 -3.20 9.36
CA PRO A 13 2.07 -2.62 8.09
C PRO A 13 2.23 -3.64 6.94
N THR A 14 1.14 -3.97 6.27
CA THR A 14 1.08 -4.93 5.17
C THR A 14 0.59 -4.26 3.89
N PRO A 15 1.42 -4.19 2.83
CA PRO A 15 1.04 -3.55 1.58
C PRO A 15 0.24 -4.50 0.69
N ILE A 16 -0.85 -3.99 0.13
CA ILE A 16 -1.59 -4.66 -0.96
C ILE A 16 -1.43 -3.83 -2.22
N ILE A 17 -0.74 -4.38 -3.23
CA ILE A 17 -0.49 -3.73 -4.52
C ILE A 17 -1.44 -4.30 -5.57
N PHE A 18 -2.08 -3.42 -6.33
CA PHE A 18 -3.10 -3.80 -7.31
C PHE A 18 -3.12 -2.91 -8.54
N SER A 19 -3.90 -3.34 -9.53
CA SER A 19 -4.02 -2.66 -10.82
C SER A 19 -4.55 -1.24 -10.68
N ASN A 20 -4.05 -0.32 -11.51
CA ASN A 20 -4.56 1.05 -11.58
C ASN A 20 -6.04 1.13 -12.01
N ARG A 21 -6.60 0.04 -12.56
CA ARG A 21 -8.00 -0.04 -13.02
C ARG A 21 -9.03 -0.18 -11.90
N ILE A 22 -8.60 -0.52 -10.68
CA ILE A 22 -9.48 -0.71 -9.52
C ILE A 22 -9.38 0.54 -8.64
N ASP A 23 -10.49 1.04 -8.09
CA ASP A 23 -10.42 2.15 -7.13
C ASP A 23 -9.84 1.70 -5.78
N HIS A 24 -9.25 2.62 -5.02
CA HIS A 24 -8.76 2.31 -3.68
C HIS A 24 -9.90 1.90 -2.73
N ALA A 25 -11.09 2.53 -2.83
CA ALA A 25 -12.24 2.15 -2.02
C ALA A 25 -12.73 0.74 -2.38
N ASP A 26 -12.88 0.43 -3.66
CA ASP A 26 -13.31 -0.91 -4.12
C ASP A 26 -12.34 -2.01 -3.64
N MET A 27 -11.03 -1.73 -3.66
CA MET A 27 -10.05 -2.67 -3.14
C MET A 27 -10.13 -2.77 -1.62
N ARG A 28 -10.30 -1.64 -0.90
CA ARG A 28 -10.43 -1.61 0.55
C ARG A 28 -11.59 -2.46 1.04
N GLU A 29 -12.74 -2.42 0.37
CA GLU A 29 -13.93 -3.18 0.74
C GLU A 29 -13.74 -4.69 0.61
N GLN A 30 -12.86 -5.15 -0.28
CA GLN A 30 -12.56 -6.58 -0.46
C GLN A 30 -11.57 -7.14 0.57
N MET A 31 -10.84 -6.28 1.29
CA MET A 31 -9.77 -6.70 2.18
C MET A 31 -10.28 -6.92 3.61
N PRO A 32 -9.89 -8.03 4.28
CA PRO A 32 -10.35 -8.35 5.64
C PRO A 32 -9.64 -7.54 6.74
N TYR A 33 -8.75 -6.63 6.38
CA TYR A 33 -8.01 -5.80 7.33
C TYR A 33 -8.88 -4.68 7.91
N THR A 34 -8.64 -4.34 9.17
CA THR A 34 -9.44 -3.38 9.92
C THR A 34 -9.09 -1.93 9.56
N ARG A 35 -7.80 -1.63 9.36
CA ARG A 35 -7.32 -0.26 9.22
C ARG A 35 -6.40 -0.09 8.01
N ALA A 36 -6.71 0.89 7.18
CA ALA A 36 -5.81 1.38 6.15
C ALA A 36 -4.98 2.54 6.74
N LEU A 37 -3.66 2.45 6.62
CA LEU A 37 -2.68 3.38 7.20
C LEU A 37 -2.31 4.49 6.21
N SER A 38 -2.09 4.10 4.95
CA SER A 38 -1.70 4.99 3.85
C SER A 38 -2.18 4.39 2.53
N ALA A 39 -2.31 5.21 1.50
CA ALA A 39 -2.71 4.75 0.17
C ALA A 39 -2.23 5.69 -0.92
N GLY A 40 -1.87 5.11 -2.07
CA GLY A 40 -1.40 5.91 -3.19
C GLY A 40 -1.03 5.06 -4.39
N TYR A 41 -0.02 5.52 -5.10
CA TYR A 41 0.54 4.89 -6.29
C TYR A 41 1.95 4.43 -6.00
N VAL A 42 2.31 3.29 -6.57
CA VAL A 42 3.65 2.71 -6.48
C VAL A 42 4.19 2.45 -7.89
N SER A 43 5.45 2.82 -8.09
CA SER A 43 6.25 2.46 -9.27
C SER A 43 7.55 1.79 -8.82
N LEU A 44 7.91 0.69 -9.47
CA LEU A 44 9.25 0.11 -9.37
C LEU A 44 10.16 0.80 -10.40
N ARG A 45 11.30 1.29 -9.94
CA ARG A 45 12.36 1.95 -10.73
C ARG A 45 13.69 1.21 -10.51
N PRO A 46 14.76 1.51 -11.28
CA PRO A 46 16.05 0.85 -11.09
C PRO A 46 16.65 1.01 -9.69
N ASP A 47 16.31 2.08 -8.99
CA ASP A 47 16.73 2.41 -7.62
C ASP A 47 15.78 1.91 -6.53
N GLY A 48 14.68 1.24 -6.90
CA GLY A 48 13.74 0.60 -5.97
C GLY A 48 12.29 1.08 -6.11
N PHE A 49 11.50 0.86 -5.05
CA PHE A 49 10.11 1.27 -5.01
C PHE A 49 9.97 2.77 -4.74
N TYR A 50 8.99 3.39 -5.39
CA TYR A 50 8.64 4.79 -5.18
C TYR A 50 7.14 4.93 -4.98
N CYS A 51 6.74 5.47 -3.81
CA CYS A 51 5.35 5.68 -3.42
C CYS A 51 5.00 7.16 -3.47
N TYR A 52 3.82 7.49 -4.01
CA TYR A 52 3.40 8.88 -4.22
C TYR A 52 1.89 9.04 -4.35
N GLY A 53 1.44 10.29 -4.29
CA GLY A 53 0.06 10.68 -4.52
C GLY A 53 -0.84 10.40 -3.33
N ASN A 54 -2.15 10.35 -3.59
CA ASN A 54 -3.17 10.10 -2.58
C ASN A 54 -4.34 9.29 -3.14
N SER A 55 -5.08 8.66 -2.23
CA SER A 55 -6.41 8.14 -2.46
C SER A 55 -7.43 9.16 -1.96
N LYS A 56 -8.16 9.78 -2.89
CA LYS A 56 -9.26 10.70 -2.53
C LYS A 56 -10.44 9.97 -1.90
N SER A 57 -10.72 8.74 -2.34
CA SER A 57 -11.86 7.94 -1.87
C SER A 57 -11.66 7.43 -0.44
N LEU A 58 -10.41 7.20 -0.02
CA LEU A 58 -10.08 6.80 1.35
C LEU A 58 -9.63 7.96 2.25
N ASP A 59 -9.47 9.18 1.70
CA ASP A 59 -8.82 10.32 2.38
C ASP A 59 -7.46 9.96 2.99
N LEU A 60 -6.67 9.18 2.25
CA LEU A 60 -5.33 8.72 2.63
C LEU A 60 -4.31 9.18 1.60
N LYS A 61 -3.06 9.35 2.04
CA LYS A 61 -1.94 9.72 1.16
C LYS A 61 -0.79 8.73 1.29
N ALA A 62 0.11 8.76 0.31
CA ALA A 62 1.36 8.03 0.40
C ALA A 62 2.27 8.65 1.45
N GLU A 63 2.86 7.82 2.31
CA GLU A 63 3.82 8.23 3.33
C GLU A 63 5.27 7.94 2.87
N PRO A 64 6.26 8.74 3.33
CA PRO A 64 7.66 8.56 2.93
C PRO A 64 8.23 7.16 3.26
N THR A 65 7.68 6.50 4.28
CA THR A 65 8.11 5.16 4.73
C THR A 65 7.54 4.01 3.90
N ASP A 66 6.48 4.25 3.13
CA ASP A 66 5.73 3.17 2.45
C ASP A 66 6.60 2.39 1.46
N ALA A 67 7.48 3.09 0.73
CA ALA A 67 8.39 2.46 -0.23
C ALA A 67 9.36 1.49 0.45
N ALA A 68 9.86 1.85 1.64
CA ALA A 68 10.77 0.98 2.40
C ALA A 68 10.04 -0.26 2.94
N ILE A 69 8.80 -0.10 3.42
CA ILE A 69 7.97 -1.21 3.90
C ILE A 69 7.64 -2.17 2.74
N ILE A 70 7.26 -1.63 1.59
CA ILE A 70 6.99 -2.44 0.39
C ILE A 70 8.26 -3.18 -0.05
N ALA A 71 9.42 -2.52 -0.06
CA ALA A 71 10.68 -3.17 -0.41
C ALA A 71 10.99 -4.33 0.55
N ALA A 72 10.89 -4.10 1.87
CA ALA A 72 11.14 -5.13 2.87
C ALA A 72 10.23 -6.36 2.69
N LYS A 73 8.93 -6.16 2.46
CA LYS A 73 7.98 -7.25 2.20
C LYS A 73 8.20 -7.97 0.87
N PHE A 74 8.82 -7.33 -0.11
CA PHE A 74 9.21 -8.00 -1.36
C PHE A 74 10.46 -8.87 -1.18
N ASP A 75 11.40 -8.43 -0.33
CA ASP A 75 12.62 -9.18 -0.02
C ASP A 75 12.34 -10.34 0.96
N ASP A 76 11.47 -10.12 1.93
CA ASP A 76 11.00 -11.12 2.90
C ASP A 76 9.47 -11.00 3.12
N PRO A 77 8.66 -11.79 2.39
CA PRO A 77 7.20 -11.71 2.48
C PRO A 77 6.61 -11.99 3.86
N GLU A 78 7.31 -12.72 4.72
CA GLU A 78 6.83 -13.17 6.02
C GLU A 78 7.31 -12.29 7.20
N SER A 79 8.12 -11.26 6.94
CA SER A 79 8.73 -10.38 7.96
C SER A 79 7.75 -9.48 8.69
#